data_AF-A0A8X7R7X4-F1
#
_entry.id   AF-A0A8X7R7X4-F1
#
_cell.length_a   1.000
_cell.length_b   1.000
_cell.length_c   1.000
_cell.angle_alpha   90.00
_cell.angle_beta   90.00
_cell.angle_gamma   90.00
#
_symmetry.space_group_name_H-M   'P 1'
#
loop_
_entity.id
_entity.type
_entity.pdbx_description
1 polymer ?
#
loop_
_entity_poly.entity_id
_entity_poly.type
_entity_poly.pdbx_seq_one_letter_code
_entity_poly.pdbx_strand_id
1 'polypeptide(L)' 'MTDRPPGVKAAKANGKKRKPEERLSAFEGMWSIRQEDLAIKERLSKMKLLDSLIAKVKPLAEYEEALKKKLINELFSN' A
#
# COMPACT_ATOMS: atom_id res chain seq x y z
N MET A 1 13.54 12.99 49.65
CA MET A 1 13.72 11.54 49.49
C MET A 1 14.17 11.30 48.06
N THR A 2 15.42 10.87 47.86
CA THR A 2 15.90 10.47 46.54
C THR A 2 15.47 9.03 46.29
N ASP A 3 14.64 8.82 45.27
CA ASP A 3 14.18 7.49 44.90
C ASP A 3 15.37 6.62 44.47
N ARG A 4 15.40 5.40 45.00
CA ARG A 4 16.47 4.44 44.77
C ARG A 4 16.40 3.93 43.32
N PRO A 5 17.53 3.89 42.59
CA PRO A 5 17.52 3.46 41.19
C PRO A 5 16.99 2.01 41.06
N PRO A 6 16.26 1.71 39.98
CA PRO A 6 15.66 0.40 39.77
C PRO A 6 16.73 -0.69 39.72
N GLY A 7 16.53 -1.77 40.48
CA GLY A 7 17.42 -2.92 40.46
C GLY A 7 17.46 -3.58 39.08
N VAL A 8 18.55 -4.30 38.79
CA VAL A 8 18.84 -4.92 37.48
C VAL A 8 17.66 -5.75 36.93
N LYS A 9 16.93 -6.44 37.80
CA LYS A 9 15.75 -7.24 37.43
C LYS A 9 14.55 -6.38 36.98
N ALA A 10 14.36 -5.21 37.59
CA ALA A 10 13.34 -4.24 37.19
C ALA A 10 13.73 -3.50 35.90
N ALA A 11 15.00 -3.12 35.75
CA ALA A 11 15.52 -2.53 34.52
C ALA A 11 15.37 -3.47 33.32
N LYS A 12 15.67 -4.77 33.49
CA LYS A 12 15.54 -5.79 32.44
C LYS A 12 14.07 -6.06 32.05
N ALA A 13 13.14 -5.96 33.00
CA ALA A 13 11.71 -6.13 32.72
C ALA A 13 11.13 -4.96 31.89
N ASN A 14 11.60 -3.74 32.15
CA ASN A 14 11.21 -2.56 31.36
C ASN A 14 11.79 -2.59 29.93
N GLY A 15 13.02 -3.08 29.75
CA GLY A 15 13.64 -3.18 28.42
C GLY A 15 12.91 -4.10 27.43
N LYS A 16 12.01 -4.98 27.90
CA LYS A 16 11.28 -5.94 27.04
C LYS A 16 9.88 -5.46 26.63
N LYS A 17 9.36 -4.38 27.22
CA LYS A 17 8.04 -3.84 26.89
C LYS A 17 8.22 -2.68 25.90
N ARG A 18 8.09 -2.95 24.59
CA ARG A 18 7.83 -1.88 23.60
C ARG A 18 6.58 -1.13 24.04
N LYS A 19 6.63 0.20 24.05
CA LYS A 19 5.48 1.01 24.49
C LYS A 19 4.29 0.74 23.56
N PRO A 20 3.04 0.76 24.06
CA PRO A 20 1.86 0.60 23.21
C PRO A 20 1.86 1.53 21.99
N GLU A 21 2.32 2.77 22.18
CA GLU A 21 2.49 3.79 21.13
C GLU A 21 3.43 3.33 20.00
N GLU A 22 4.57 2.73 20.33
CA GLU A 22 5.52 2.21 19.34
C GLU A 22 4.92 1.06 18.52
N ARG A 23 4.03 0.25 19.11
CA ARG A 23 3.33 -0.83 18.40
C ARG A 23 2.25 -0.31 17.46
N LEU A 24 1.52 0.73 17.87
CA LEU A 24 0.50 1.36 17.03
C LEU A 24 1.14 2.06 15.84
N SER A 25 2.21 2.83 16.06
CA SER A 25 2.95 3.50 14.98
C SER A 25 3.51 2.50 13.96
N ALA A 26 4.01 1.34 14.42
CA ALA A 26 4.46 0.28 13.50
C ALA A 26 3.30 -0.31 12.67
N PHE A 27 2.10 -0.40 13.24
CA PHE A 27 0.91 -0.90 12.55
C PHE A 27 0.41 0.12 11.51
N GLU A 28 0.37 1.40 11.86
CA GLU A 28 0.03 2.50 10.95
C GLU A 28 0.99 2.54 9.75
N GLY A 29 2.30 2.44 9.99
CA GLY A 29 3.28 2.39 8.92
C GLY A 29 3.05 1.20 7.97
N MET A 30 2.77 0.02 8.52
CA MET A 30 2.47 -1.17 7.71
C MET A 30 1.14 -1.03 6.94
N TRP A 31 0.15 -0.35 7.50
CA TRP A 31 -1.11 -0.06 6.82
C TRP A 31 -0.91 0.90 5.65
N SER A 32 -0.17 1.99 5.84
CA SER A 32 0.14 2.96 4.78
C SER A 32 0.89 2.31 3.61
N ILE A 33 1.92 1.49 3.89
CA ILE A 33 2.65 0.75 2.86
C ILE A 33 1.70 -0.17 2.07
N ARG A 34 0.76 -0.84 2.75
CA ARG A 34 -0.23 -1.70 2.07
C ARG A 34 -1.17 -0.89 1.19
N GLN A 35 -1.61 0.28 1.63
CA GLN A 35 -2.49 1.16 0.84
C GLN A 35 -1.77 1.62 -0.43
N GLU A 36 -0.51 2.05 -0.33
CA GLU A 36 0.30 2.44 -1.49
C GLU A 36 0.53 1.26 -2.46
N ASP A 37 0.88 0.09 -1.94
CA ASP A 37 1.06 -1.12 -2.76
C ASP A 37 -0.24 -1.53 -3.48
N LEU A 38 -1.40 -1.41 -2.82
CA LEU A 38 -2.69 -1.66 -3.44
C LEU A 38 -2.99 -0.65 -4.56
N ALA A 39 -2.72 0.64 -4.35
CA ALA A 39 -2.91 1.67 -5.37
C ALA A 39 -2.01 1.43 -6.60
N ILE A 40 -0.74 1.07 -6.39
CA ILE A 40 0.19 0.71 -7.47
C ILE A 40 -0.29 -0.53 -8.21
N LYS A 41 -0.75 -1.56 -7.50
CA LYS A 41 -1.31 -2.78 -8.10
C LYS A 41 -2.56 -2.53 -8.91
N GLU A 42 -3.45 -1.65 -8.45
CA GLU A 42 -4.64 -1.25 -9.21
C GLU A 42 -4.24 -0.59 -10.53
N ARG A 43 -3.32 0.39 -10.48
CA ARG A 43 -2.79 1.07 -11.67
C ARG A 43 -2.13 0.08 -12.64
N LEU A 44 -1.31 -0.84 -12.12
CA LEU A 44 -0.63 -1.86 -12.92
C LEU A 44 -1.62 -2.84 -13.57
N SER A 45 -2.71 -3.17 -12.88
CA SER A 45 -3.78 -4.02 -13.42
C SER A 45 -4.53 -3.34 -14.57
N LYS A 46 -4.81 -2.04 -14.45
CA LYS A 46 -5.39 -1.22 -15.53
C LYS A 46 -4.47 -1.15 -16.76
N MET A 47 -3.17 -0.95 -16.56
CA MET A 47 -2.18 -0.99 -17.65
C MET A 47 -2.14 -2.35 -18.35
N LYS A 48 -2.06 -3.46 -17.60
CA LYS A 48 -2.08 -4.81 -18.19
C LYS A 48 -3.33 -5.09 -19.00
N LEU A 49 -4.49 -4.62 -18.53
CA LEU A 49 -5.74 -4.73 -19.26
C LEU A 49 -5.70 -3.93 -20.57
N LEU A 50 -5.17 -2.70 -20.52
CA LEU A 50 -4.99 -1.87 -21.70
C LEU A 50 -4.04 -2.51 -22.72
N ASP A 51 -2.90 -3.05 -22.28
CA ASP A 51 -1.95 -3.77 -23.13
C ASP A 51 -2.61 -4.96 -23.84
N SER A 52 -3.41 -5.74 -23.10
CA SER A 52 -4.19 -6.85 -23.65
C SER A 52 -5.19 -6.39 -24.71
N LEU A 53 -5.89 -5.27 -24.48
CA LEU A 53 -6.82 -4.68 -25.45
C LEU A 53 -6.10 -4.15 -26.69
N ILE A 54 -4.91 -3.56 -26.55
CA ILE A 54 -4.09 -3.06 -27.67
C ILE A 54 -3.52 -4.22 -28.49
N ALA A 55 -3.14 -5.33 -27.84
CA ALA A 55 -2.58 -6.50 -28.51
C ALA A 55 -3.59 -7.27 -29.37
N LYS A 56 -4.90 -7.06 -29.18
CA LYS A 56 -5.93 -7.66 -30.03
C LYS A 56 -5.85 -7.08 -31.44
N VAL A 57 -5.46 -7.91 -32.40
CA VAL A 57 -5.37 -7.56 -33.84
C VAL A 57 -6.75 -7.54 -34.52
N LYS A 58 -7.77 -8.15 -33.91
CA LYS A 58 -9.14 -8.17 -34.43
C LYS A 58 -9.86 -6.84 -34.14
N PRO A 59 -10.89 -6.48 -34.95
CA PRO A 59 -11.73 -5.33 -34.63
C PRO A 59 -12.34 -5.53 -33.24
N LEU A 60 -12.06 -4.61 -32.34
CA LEU A 60 -12.65 -4.58 -31.00
C LEU A 60 -14.13 -4.24 -31.14
N ALA A 61 -14.96 -4.84 -30.30
CA ALA A 61 -16.36 -4.47 -30.23
C ALA A 61 -16.48 -3.03 -29.71
N GLU A 62 -17.59 -2.33 -30.03
CA GLU A 62 -17.78 -0.92 -29.65
C GLU A 62 -17.59 -0.66 -28.15
N TYR A 63 -18.02 -1.59 -27.30
CA TYR A 63 -17.86 -1.50 -25.86
C TYR A 63 -16.39 -1.66 -25.41
N GLU A 64 -15.60 -2.49 -26.09
CA GLU A 64 -14.17 -2.67 -25.80
C GLU A 64 -13.37 -1.43 -26.24
N GLU A 65 -13.71 -0.83 -27.38
CA GLU A 65 -13.13 0.44 -27.82
C GLU A 65 -13.45 1.59 -26.85
N ALA A 66 -14.70 1.66 -26.38
CA ALA A 66 -15.09 2.63 -25.37
C ALA A 66 -14.30 2.43 -24.05
N LEU A 67 -14.12 1.17 -23.62
CA LEU A 67 -13.32 0.85 -22.45
C LEU A 67 -11.84 1.23 -22.63
N LYS A 68 -11.26 0.91 -23.79
CA LYS A 68 -9.88 1.26 -24.15
C LYS A 68 -9.66 2.78 -24.07
N LYS A 69 -10.56 3.58 -24.65
CA LYS A 69 -10.50 5.05 -24.58
C LYS A 69 -10.60 5.56 -23.14
N LYS A 70 -11.49 5.00 -22.32
CA LYS A 70 -11.62 5.35 -20.90
C LYS A 70 -10.32 5.06 -20.12
N LEU A 71 -9.73 3.88 -20.30
CA LEU A 71 -8.48 3.50 -19.64
C LEU A 71 -7.31 4.40 -20.04
N ILE A 72 -7.21 4.77 -21.32
CA ILE A 72 -6.18 5.71 -21.79
C ILE A 72 -6.34 7.06 -21.10
N ASN A 73 -7.56 7.61 -21.08
CA ASN A 73 -7.81 8.89 -20.41
C ASN A 73 -7.50 8.81 -18.90
N GLU A 74 -7.91 7.74 -18.23
CA GLU A 74 -7.66 7.58 -16.79
C GLU A 74 -6.16 7.43 -16.45
N LEU A 75 -5.39 6.73 -17.29
CA LEU A 75 -3.97 6.46 -17.03
C LEU A 75 -3.03 7.60 -17.46
N PHE A 76 -3.43 8.40 -18.46
CA PHE A 76 -2.57 9.40 -19.11
C PHE A 76 -3.07 10.84 -19.02
N SER A 77 -4.30 11.09 -18.56
CA SER A 77 -4.74 12.44 -18.22
C SER A 77 -4.28 12.78 -16.79
N ASN A 78 -3.13 13.45 -16.69
CA ASN A 78 -2.68 14.13 -15.47
C ASN A 78 -3.38 15.48 -15.31
#